data_AF-A0A941RRQ1-F1
#
_entry.id   AF-A0A941RRQ1-F1
#
_cell.length_a   1.000
_cell.length_b   1.000
_cell.length_c   1.000
_cell.angle_alpha   90.00
_cell.angle_beta   90.00
_cell.angle_gamma   90.00
#
_symmetry.space_group_name_H-M   'P 1'
#
loop_
_entity.id
_entity.type
_entity.pdbx_description
1 polymer ?
#
loop_
_entity_poly.entity_id
_entity_poly.type
_entity_poly.pdbx_seq_one_letter_code
_entity_poly.pdbx_strand_id
1 'polypeptide(L)' 'EAVRTAPPARIQAIDVSRRALHDEGSVLLKEKLLPRIVVDEDTARRLFTLVCSLHWKG' A
#
# COMPACT_ATOMS: atom_id res chain seq x y z
N GLU A 1 -14.62 4.90 -9.24
CA GLU A 1 -15.71 4.20 -9.97
C GLU A 1 -15.27 3.11 -10.95
N ALA A 2 -14.00 3.01 -11.40
CA ALA A 2 -13.61 2.09 -12.47
C ALA A 2 -13.53 0.57 -12.11
N VAL A 3 -13.54 0.20 -10.83
CA VAL A 3 -13.24 -1.19 -10.40
C VAL A 3 -14.43 -2.15 -10.57
N ARG A 4 -15.67 -1.66 -10.49
CA ARG A 4 -16.86 -2.54 -10.40
C ARG A 4 -17.36 -3.07 -11.75
N THR A 5 -16.92 -2.48 -12.87
CA THR A 5 -17.39 -2.81 -14.23
C THR A 5 -16.27 -3.18 -15.21
N ALA A 6 -15.01 -3.16 -14.77
CA ALA A 6 -13.88 -3.50 -15.62
C ALA A 6 -13.79 -5.02 -15.87
N PRO A 7 -13.23 -5.46 -17.02
CA PRO A 7 -12.96 -6.87 -17.28
C PRO A 7 -12.09 -7.49 -16.18
N PRO A 8 -12.29 -8.76 -15.79
CA PRO A 8 -11.55 -9.41 -14.70
C PRO A 8 -10.03 -9.29 -14.82
N ALA A 9 -9.48 -9.42 -16.03
CA ALA A 9 -8.06 -9.26 -16.30
C ALA A 9 -7.53 -7.86 -15.96
N ARG A 10 -8.34 -6.81 -16.19
CA ARG A 10 -8.00 -5.42 -15.86
C ARG A 10 -8.02 -5.17 -14.35
N ILE A 11 -8.99 -5.76 -13.66
CA ILE A 11 -9.08 -5.68 -12.19
C ILE A 11 -7.83 -6.33 -11.57
N GLN A 12 -7.48 -7.54 -12.02
CA GLN A 12 -6.28 -8.24 -11.55
C GLN A 12 -5.00 -7.44 -11.81
N ALA A 13 -4.85 -6.85 -13.01
CA ALA A 13 -3.71 -5.99 -13.31
C ALA A 13 -3.61 -4.80 -12.34
N ILE A 14 -4.74 -4.14 -12.05
CA ILE A 14 -4.81 -3.03 -11.09
C ILE A 14 -4.41 -3.51 -9.68
N ASP A 15 -4.91 -4.66 -9.24
CA ASP A 15 -4.64 -5.19 -7.91
C ASP A 15 -3.17 -5.59 -7.74
N VAL A 16 -2.55 -6.16 -8.77
CA VAL A 16 -1.12 -6.47 -8.79
C VAL A 16 -0.29 -5.18 -8.72
N SER A 17 -0.62 -4.17 -9.55
CA SER A 17 0.07 -2.87 -9.50
C SER A 17 -0.07 -2.18 -8.13
N ARG A 18 -1.25 -2.22 -7.53
CA ARG A 18 -1.47 -1.68 -6.17
C ARG A 18 -0.67 -2.43 -5.12
N ARG A 19 -0.58 -3.75 -5.23
CA ARG A 19 0.23 -4.56 -4.32
C ARG A 19 1.69 -4.12 -4.37
N ALA A 20 2.28 -4.02 -5.56
CA ALA A 20 3.65 -3.57 -5.75
C ALA A 20 3.90 -2.18 -5.13
N LEU A 21 3.02 -1.21 -5.39
CA LEU A 21 3.15 0.14 -4.82
C LEU A 21 3.14 0.17 -3.30
N HIS A 22 2.30 -0.64 -2.67
CA HIS A 22 2.31 -0.69 -1.21
C HIS A 22 3.49 -1.50 -0.65
N ASP A 23 4.01 -2.49 -1.38
CA ASP A 23 5.22 -3.21 -0.97
C ASP A 23 6.41 -2.24 -0.95
N GLU A 24 6.63 -1.51 -2.04
CA GLU A 24 7.65 -0.44 -2.14
C GLU A 24 7.44 0.65 -1.07
N GLY A 25 6.21 1.12 -0.90
CA GLY A 25 5.87 2.13 0.08
C GLY A 25 6.11 1.68 1.52
N SER A 26 5.89 0.39 1.82
CA SER A 26 6.14 -0.17 3.14
C SER A 26 7.62 -0.26 3.50
N VAL A 27 8.48 -0.59 2.53
CA VAL A 27 9.94 -0.57 2.70
C VAL A 27 10.41 0.84 3.00
N LEU A 28 9.98 1.83 2.20
CA LEU A 28 10.33 3.22 2.43
C LEU A 28 9.85 3.72 3.81
N LEU A 29 8.63 3.37 4.22
CA LEU A 29 8.10 3.74 5.53
C LEU A 29 8.96 3.15 6.66
N LYS A 30 9.34 1.87 6.55
CA LYS A 30 10.21 1.20 7.53
C LYS A 30 11.57 1.87 7.64
N GLU A 31 12.21 2.21 6.52
CA GLU A 31 13.49 2.93 6.51
C GLU A 31 13.39 4.31 7.17
N LYS A 32 12.28 5.04 6.94
CA LYS A 32 12.04 6.35 7.57
C LYS A 32 11.78 6.25 9.07
N LEU A 33 11.19 5.15 9.54
CA LEU A 33 10.93 4.92 10.96
C LEU A 33 12.18 4.46 11.72
N LEU A 34 13.11 3.75 11.06
CA LEU A 34 14.29 3.12 11.68
C LEU A 34 15.07 4.02 12.67
N PRO A 35 15.29 5.32 12.45
CA PRO A 35 16.00 6.17 13.41
C PRO A 35 15.26 6.40 14.74
N ARG A 36 13.97 6.02 14.82
CA ARG A 36 13.09 6.27 15.98
C ARG A 36 12.43 4.99 16.49
N ILE A 37 11.98 4.11 15.59
CA ILE A 37 11.18 2.93 15.89
C ILE A 37 11.57 1.81 14.91
N VAL A 38 11.82 0.61 15.42
CA VAL A 38 12.01 -0.60 14.61
C VAL A 38 10.66 -1.28 14.42
N VAL A 39 10.31 -1.61 13.18
CA VAL A 39 9.11 -2.36 12.81
C VAL A 39 9.48 -3.51 11.87
N ASP A 40 8.77 -4.64 12.01
CA ASP A 40 8.85 -5.73 11.05
C ASP A 40 8.13 -5.37 9.72
N GLU A 41 8.34 -6.21 8.70
CA GLU A 41 7.78 -6.04 7.35
C GLU A 41 6.23 -5.97 7.37
N ASP A 42 5.58 -6.88 8.11
CA ASP A 42 4.12 -6.95 8.17
C ASP A 42 3.52 -5.73 8.84
N THR A 43 4.16 -5.25 9.91
CA THR A 43 3.78 -4.04 10.62
C THR A 43 3.94 -2.81 9.73
N ALA A 44 5.07 -2.68 9.02
CA ALA A 44 5.29 -1.59 8.07
C ALA A 44 4.24 -1.59 6.95
N ARG A 45 3.88 -2.77 6.43
CA ARG A 45 2.85 -2.93 5.40
C ARG A 45 1.47 -2.51 5.87
N ARG A 46 1.10 -2.86 7.10
CA ARG A 46 -0.16 -2.47 7.73
C ARG A 46 -0.21 -0.96 7.97
N LEU A 47 0.87 -0.38 8.49
CA LEU A 47 0.96 1.07 8.71
C LEU A 47 0.86 1.85 7.39
N PHE A 48 1.58 1.44 6.36
CA PHE A 48 1.49 2.10 5.04
C PHE A 48 0.08 2.02 4.46
N THR A 49 -0.58 0.87 4.60
CA THR A 49 -1.98 0.69 4.19
C THR A 49 -2.91 1.66 4.92
N LEU A 50 -2.75 1.81 6.24
CA LEU A 50 -3.51 2.79 7.03
C LEU A 50 -3.26 4.21 6.54
N VAL A 51 -2.00 4.60 6.35
CA VAL A 51 -1.64 5.93 5.82
C VAL A 51 -2.35 6.19 4.48
N CYS A 52 -2.31 5.25 3.52
CA CYS A 52 -2.99 5.42 2.25
C CYS A 52 -4.51 5.54 2.39
N SER A 53 -5.14 4.74 3.26
CA SER A 53 -6.59 4.79 3.48
C SER A 53 -7.05 6.08 4.17
N LEU A 54 -6.22 6.66 5.05
CA LEU A 54 -6.55 7.83 5.85
C LEU A 54 -6.10 9.15 5.20
N HIS A 55 -5.11 9.10 4.30
CA HIS A 55 -4.69 10.25 3.50
C HIS A 55 -5.67 10.56 2.36
N TRP A 56 -6.56 9.63 2.00
CA TRP A 56 -7.63 9.95 1.06
C TRP A 56 -8.55 11.04 1.65
N LYS A 57 -8.33 12.29 1.25
CA LYS A 57 -9.36 13.32 1.29
C LYS A 57 -10.31 13.01 0.14
N GLY A 58 -11.59 12.79 0.47
CA GLY A 58 -12.69 12.52 -0.46
C GLY A 58 -12.57 13.29 -1.77
#